data_AF-A0A0F9VCH6-F1
#
_entry.id   AF-A0A0F9VCH6-F1
#
_cell.length_a   1.000
_cell.length_b   1.000
_cell.length_c   1.000
_cell.angle_alpha   90.00
_cell.angle_beta   90.00
_cell.angle_gamma   90.00
#
_symmetry.space_group_name_H-M   'P 1'
#
loop_
_entity.id
_entity.type
_entity.pdbx_description
1 polymer ?
#
loop_
_entity_poly.entity_id
_entity_poly.type
_entity_poly.pdbx_seq_one_letter_code
_entity_poly.pdbx_strand_id
1 'polypeptide(L)'
;MILGFKPQFVPKILKRIKIHTIREDVYNRWEPKRKIHFASGVRTKNYNEFMTGYCTGVQKISISWHDGTPYPLIYIEGNYFPLSRHEEFAKNDGFDSVEDFYKWFNKDFRGNIIHWTNLIYHFRK
;
A
#
# COMPACT_ATOMS: atom_id res chain seq x y z
N MET A 1 -3.87 -7.98 14.44
CA MET A 1 -4.59 -6.78 13.94
C MET A 1 -5.25 -7.09 12.61
N ILE A 2 -6.50 -6.69 12.41
CA ILE A 2 -7.21 -6.90 11.13
C ILE A 2 -6.72 -5.88 10.10
N LEU A 3 -6.34 -6.37 8.91
CA LEU A 3 -6.05 -5.55 7.74
C LEU A 3 -7.10 -5.84 6.66
N GLY A 4 -8.06 -4.92 6.53
CA GLY A 4 -9.22 -5.08 5.66
C GLY A 4 -8.96 -4.66 4.21
N PHE A 5 -9.36 -5.48 3.24
CA PHE A 5 -9.23 -5.23 1.81
C PHE A 5 -10.58 -5.27 1.09
N LYS A 6 -10.70 -4.52 0.00
CA LYS A 6 -11.82 -4.71 -0.93
C LYS A 6 -11.69 -6.08 -1.63
N PRO A 7 -12.79 -6.78 -1.95
CA PRO A 7 -12.76 -8.14 -2.49
C PRO A 7 -11.84 -8.33 -3.71
N GLN A 8 -11.73 -7.33 -4.59
CA GLN A 8 -10.89 -7.43 -5.79
C GLN A 8 -9.39 -7.62 -5.51
N PHE A 9 -8.91 -7.24 -4.32
CA PHE A 9 -7.50 -7.39 -3.96
C PHE A 9 -7.16 -8.76 -3.37
N VAL A 10 -8.16 -9.51 -2.89
CA VAL A 10 -7.97 -10.84 -2.27
C VAL A 10 -7.19 -11.79 -3.18
N PRO A 11 -7.60 -12.04 -4.44
CA PRO A 11 -6.86 -12.94 -5.32
C PRO A 11 -5.45 -12.43 -5.64
N LYS A 12 -5.23 -11.10 -5.69
CA LYS A 12 -3.91 -10.51 -5.95
C LYS A 12 -2.96 -10.69 -4.77
N ILE A 13 -3.46 -10.66 -3.54
CA ILE A 13 -2.68 -10.96 -2.33
C ILE A 13 -2.31 -12.44 -2.29
N LEU A 14 -3.28 -13.32 -2.51
CA LEU A 14 -3.06 -14.78 -2.51
C LEU A 14 -2.07 -15.22 -3.61
N LYS A 15 -2.08 -14.54 -4.76
CA LYS A 15 -1.13 -14.75 -5.87
C LYS A 15 0.22 -14.02 -5.70
N ARG A 16 0.43 -13.31 -4.58
CA ARG A 16 1.64 -12.50 -4.31
C ARG A 16 1.93 -11.43 -5.37
N ILE A 17 0.89 -10.90 -6.01
CA ILE A 17 0.98 -9.71 -6.87
C ILE A 17 0.91 -8.45 -5.99
N LYS A 18 -0.08 -8.40 -5.09
CA LYS A 18 -0.18 -7.36 -4.07
C LYS A 18 0.62 -7.79 -2.84
N ILE A 19 1.73 -7.09 -2.57
CA ILE A 19 2.76 -7.51 -1.60
C ILE A 19 2.97 -6.49 -0.47
N HIS A 20 2.35 -5.33 -0.58
CA HIS A 20 2.22 -4.33 0.48
C HIS A 20 0.91 -3.56 0.32
N THR A 21 0.62 -2.64 1.26
CA THR A 21 -0.49 -1.69 1.09
C THR A 21 -0.18 -0.33 1.65
N ILE A 22 -0.66 0.71 0.97
CA ILE A 22 -0.62 2.08 1.47
C ILE A 22 -1.86 2.35 2.33
N ARG A 23 -1.66 2.91 3.53
CA ARG A 23 -2.74 3.27 4.46
C ARG A 23 -2.46 4.57 5.17
N GLU A 24 -3.53 5.30 5.42
CA GLU A 24 -3.53 6.32 6.45
C GLU A 24 -3.37 5.62 7.81
N ASP A 25 -2.40 6.08 8.60
CA ASP A 25 -2.10 5.49 9.91
C ASP A 25 -1.74 6.59 10.93
N VAL A 26 -2.67 7.53 11.10
CA VAL A 26 -2.55 8.68 12.01
C VAL A 26 -2.16 8.29 13.44
N TYR A 27 -2.58 7.10 13.89
CA TYR A 27 -2.32 6.59 15.24
C TYR A 27 -1.11 5.65 15.33
N ASN A 28 -0.31 5.52 14.26
CA ASN A 28 0.88 4.66 14.19
C ASN A 28 0.63 3.23 14.73
N ARG A 29 -0.43 2.59 14.24
CA ARG A 29 -0.85 1.27 14.73
C ARG A 29 -0.04 0.13 14.13
N TRP A 30 0.77 0.37 13.11
CA TRP A 30 1.57 -0.66 12.47
C TRP A 30 3.02 -0.60 12.90
N GLU A 31 3.57 -1.77 13.20
CA GLU A 31 4.99 -1.97 13.53
C GLU A 31 5.42 -3.37 13.06
N PRO A 32 6.73 -3.59 12.82
CA PRO A 32 7.24 -4.91 12.48
C PRO A 32 6.87 -5.99 13.52
N LYS A 33 6.75 -7.23 13.07
CA LYS A 33 6.33 -8.42 13.86
C LYS A 33 4.87 -8.42 14.32
N ARG A 34 4.09 -7.35 14.05
CA ARG A 34 2.66 -7.34 14.37
C ARG A 34 1.91 -8.36 13.50
N LYS A 35 1.16 -9.27 14.14
CA LYS A 35 0.35 -10.28 13.44
C LYS A 35 -0.79 -9.61 12.65
N ILE A 36 -0.92 -9.98 11.39
CA ILE A 36 -1.93 -9.50 10.45
C ILE A 36 -2.98 -10.59 10.23
N HIS A 37 -4.25 -10.21 10.37
CA HIS A 37 -5.40 -10.99 9.92
C HIS A 37 -5.94 -10.31 8.66
N PHE A 38 -5.67 -10.89 7.49
CA PHE A 38 -6.10 -10.34 6.22
C PHE A 38 -7.56 -10.70 6.01
N ALA A 39 -8.40 -9.68 5.84
CA ALA A 39 -9.84 -9.89 5.74
C ALA A 39 -10.48 -9.06 4.63
N SER A 40 -11.57 -9.56 4.06
CA SER A 40 -12.51 -8.80 3.22
C SER A 40 -13.88 -8.70 3.91
N GLY A 41 -14.71 -7.75 3.50
CA GLY A 41 -16.06 -7.60 4.07
C GLY A 41 -16.05 -7.23 5.56
N VAL A 42 -15.00 -6.55 6.03
CA VAL A 42 -14.86 -6.13 7.43
C VAL A 42 -16.07 -5.26 7.84
N ARG A 43 -16.66 -5.58 9.00
CA ARG A 43 -17.90 -4.97 9.53
C ARG A 43 -19.17 -5.25 8.71
N THR A 44 -19.18 -6.32 7.92
CA THR A 44 -20.36 -6.78 7.18
C THR A 44 -20.65 -8.25 7.47
N LYS A 45 -21.82 -8.74 7.06
CA LYS A 45 -22.16 -10.18 7.13
C LYS A 45 -21.24 -11.05 6.24
N ASN A 46 -20.61 -10.45 5.23
CA ASN A 46 -19.68 -11.12 4.31
C ASN A 46 -18.22 -11.05 4.81
N TYR A 47 -18.01 -10.96 6.13
CA TYR A 47 -16.67 -11.00 6.71
C TYR A 47 -15.98 -12.32 6.33
N ASN A 48 -14.77 -12.20 5.80
CA ASN A 48 -13.96 -13.34 5.44
C ASN A 48 -12.50 -13.06 5.76
N GLU A 49 -11.95 -13.74 6.76
CA GLU A 49 -10.50 -13.82 6.98
C GLU A 49 -9.92 -14.86 6.02
N PHE A 50 -9.09 -14.42 5.08
CA PHE A 50 -8.61 -15.29 3.99
C PHE A 50 -7.12 -15.65 4.12
N MET A 51 -6.37 -14.98 4.99
CA MET A 51 -4.95 -15.24 5.22
C MET A 51 -4.52 -14.65 6.56
N THR A 52 -3.49 -15.24 7.18
CA THR A 52 -2.75 -14.59 8.28
C THR A 52 -1.30 -14.39 7.89
N GLY A 53 -0.65 -13.41 8.50
CA GLY A 53 0.77 -13.12 8.27
C GLY A 53 1.32 -12.18 9.32
N TYR A 54 2.47 -11.56 9.02
CA TYR A 54 3.13 -10.63 9.92
C TYR A 54 3.54 -9.38 9.15
N CYS A 55 3.42 -8.23 9.81
CA CYS A 55 4.01 -7.00 9.34
C CYS A 55 5.53 -7.16 9.36
N THR A 56 6.18 -7.06 8.21
CA THR A 56 7.64 -7.18 8.08
C THR A 56 8.34 -5.82 8.15
N GLY A 57 7.62 -4.74 7.83
CA GLY A 57 8.15 -3.40 7.82
C GLY A 57 7.05 -2.35 7.63
N VAL A 58 7.38 -1.12 7.99
CA VAL A 58 6.53 0.06 7.78
C VAL A 58 7.41 1.16 7.22
N GLN A 59 6.98 1.79 6.12
CA GLN A 59 7.67 2.95 5.55
C GLN A 59 6.72 4.13 5.41
N LYS A 60 7.16 5.35 5.77
CA LYS A 60 6.38 6.57 5.55
C LYS A 60 6.31 6.88 4.07
N ILE A 61 5.13 7.27 3.59
CA ILE A 61 4.90 7.71 2.22
C ILE A 61 4.19 9.06 2.21
N SER A 62 4.58 9.91 1.26
CA SER A 62 3.80 11.08 0.85
C SER A 62 3.60 11.09 -0.66
N ILE A 63 2.39 11.42 -1.07
CA ILE A 63 1.98 11.65 -2.45
C ILE A 63 1.55 13.11 -2.54
N SER A 64 2.12 13.87 -3.46
CA SER A 64 1.83 15.30 -3.64
C SER A 64 1.48 15.61 -5.08
N TRP A 65 0.33 16.23 -5.28
CA TRP A 65 -0.15 16.69 -6.58
C TRP A 65 0.19 18.16 -6.78
N HIS A 66 0.71 18.49 -7.96
CA HIS A 66 1.06 19.86 -8.33
C HIS A 66 0.35 20.25 -9.62
N ASP A 67 -0.13 21.49 -9.66
CA ASP A 67 -0.77 22.06 -10.84
C ASP A 67 0.16 21.97 -12.06
N GLY A 68 -0.39 21.56 -13.20
CA GLY A 68 0.35 21.43 -14.46
C GLY A 68 1.10 20.11 -14.65
N THR A 69 0.99 19.14 -13.73
CA THR A 69 1.57 17.80 -13.89
C THR A 69 0.48 16.72 -13.97
N PRO A 70 0.60 15.73 -14.87
CA PRO A 70 -0.39 14.65 -14.97
C PRO A 70 -0.17 13.52 -13.95
N TYR A 71 0.90 13.57 -13.15
CA TYR A 71 1.27 12.56 -12.17
C TYR A 71 1.75 13.20 -10.86
N PRO A 72 1.54 12.56 -9.71
CA PRO A 72 2.02 13.07 -8.43
C PRO A 72 3.50 12.80 -8.22
N LEU A 73 4.13 13.61 -7.37
CA LEU A 73 5.42 13.28 -6.78
C LEU A 73 5.21 12.33 -5.60
N ILE A 74 5.94 11.22 -5.59
CA ILE A 74 5.91 10.24 -4.50
C ILE A 74 7.23 10.30 -3.75
N TYR A 75 7.16 10.32 -2.42
CA TYR A 75 8.32 10.19 -1.55
C TYR A 75 8.11 9.04 -0.58
N ILE A 76 9.14 8.22 -0.36
CA ILE A 76 9.13 7.17 0.66
C ILE A 76 10.31 7.43 1.59
N GLU A 77 10.04 7.47 2.90
CA GLU A 77 11.02 7.90 3.91
C GLU A 77 11.66 9.26 3.58
N GLY A 78 10.88 10.17 2.98
CA GLY A 78 11.33 11.50 2.57
C GLY A 78 12.22 11.53 1.31
N ASN A 79 12.52 10.39 0.69
CA ASN A 79 13.31 10.32 -0.53
C ASN A 79 12.40 10.24 -1.76
N TYR A 80 12.75 10.96 -2.83
CA TYR A 80 12.00 10.94 -4.09
C TYR A 80 11.95 9.52 -4.67
N PHE A 81 10.74 9.04 -4.93
CA PHE A 81 10.49 7.76 -5.59
C PHE A 81 10.34 8.00 -7.10
N PRO A 82 11.24 7.44 -7.94
CA PRO A 82 11.26 7.75 -9.36
C PRO A 82 9.99 7.34 -10.09
N LEU A 83 9.49 8.22 -10.98
CA LEU A 83 8.34 7.95 -11.85
C LEU A 83 8.47 6.64 -12.62
N SER A 84 9.69 6.27 -13.04
CA SER A 84 9.99 5.02 -13.74
C SER A 84 9.66 3.75 -12.95
N ARG A 85 9.41 3.86 -11.64
CA ARG A 85 9.04 2.75 -10.75
C ARG A 85 7.57 2.77 -10.33
N HIS A 86 6.80 3.78 -10.73
CA HIS A 86 5.41 3.93 -10.29
C HIS A 86 4.52 2.77 -10.76
N GLU A 87 4.75 2.24 -11.96
CA GLU A 87 3.99 1.08 -12.49
C GLU A 87 4.17 -0.16 -11.60
N GLU A 88 5.42 -0.50 -11.27
CA GLU A 88 5.74 -1.60 -10.37
C GLU A 88 5.17 -1.35 -8.97
N PHE A 89 5.27 -0.11 -8.48
CA PHE A 89 4.75 0.30 -7.18
C PHE A 89 3.23 0.15 -7.08
N ALA A 90 2.49 0.61 -8.08
CA ALA A 90 1.04 0.46 -8.20
C ALA A 90 0.63 -1.01 -8.24
N LYS A 91 1.31 -1.83 -9.04
CA LYS A 91 1.07 -3.27 -9.11
C LYS A 91 1.33 -3.99 -7.79
N ASN A 92 2.38 -3.59 -7.07
CA ASN A 92 2.71 -4.12 -5.75
C ASN A 92 1.68 -3.72 -4.66
N ASP A 93 0.97 -2.59 -4.83
CA ASP A 93 -0.23 -2.22 -4.06
C ASP A 93 -1.53 -2.83 -4.64
N GLY A 94 -1.43 -3.66 -5.67
CA GLY A 94 -2.51 -4.45 -6.24
C GLY A 94 -3.39 -3.74 -7.27
N PHE A 95 -2.98 -2.58 -7.77
CA PHE A 95 -3.65 -1.93 -8.90
C PHE A 95 -3.28 -2.62 -10.22
N ASP A 96 -4.13 -2.47 -11.24
CA ASP A 96 -3.89 -3.05 -12.57
C ASP A 96 -3.04 -2.13 -13.46
N SER A 97 -3.05 -0.82 -13.19
CA SER A 97 -2.15 0.15 -13.81
C SER A 97 -1.81 1.31 -12.85
N VAL A 98 -0.81 2.11 -13.20
CA VAL A 98 -0.48 3.33 -12.47
C VAL A 98 -1.59 4.40 -12.53
N GLU A 99 -2.36 4.47 -13.60
CA GLU A 99 -3.48 5.41 -13.72
C GLU A 99 -4.59 5.09 -12.72
N ASP A 100 -4.88 3.81 -12.48
CA ASP A 100 -5.85 3.40 -11.46
C ASP A 100 -5.35 3.70 -10.05
N PHE A 101 -4.05 3.59 -9.83
CA PHE A 101 -3.41 4.01 -8.59
C PHE A 101 -3.55 5.53 -8.39
N TYR A 102 -3.28 6.34 -9.41
CA TYR A 102 -3.44 7.80 -9.34
C TYR A 102 -4.89 8.23 -9.15
N LYS A 103 -5.84 7.57 -9.81
CA LYS A 103 -7.28 7.82 -9.58
C LYS A 103 -7.69 7.50 -8.15
N TRP A 104 -7.09 6.47 -7.55
CA TRP A 104 -7.34 6.12 -6.16
C TRP A 104 -6.73 7.14 -5.18
N PHE A 105 -5.49 7.56 -5.44
CA PHE A 105 -4.79 8.60 -4.67
C PHE A 105 -4.85 9.94 -5.40
N ASN A 106 -6.06 10.43 -5.70
CA ASN A 106 -6.29 11.63 -6.52
C ASN A 106 -6.13 12.98 -5.79
N LYS A 107 -5.59 12.96 -4.57
CA LYS A 107 -5.31 14.11 -3.73
C LYS A 107 -4.03 13.86 -2.97
N ASP A 108 -3.48 14.92 -2.39
CA ASP A 108 -2.36 14.82 -1.47
C ASP A 108 -2.64 13.78 -0.39
N PHE A 109 -1.66 12.94 -0.14
CA PHE A 109 -1.79 11.82 0.79
C PHE A 109 -0.53 11.68 1.62
N ARG A 110 -0.71 11.40 2.91
CA ARG A 110 0.37 11.00 3.82
C ARG A 110 -0.07 9.78 4.59
N GLY A 111 0.85 8.83 4.75
CA GLY A 111 0.56 7.61 5.48
C GLY A 111 1.75 6.68 5.51
N ASN A 112 1.44 5.40 5.61
CA ASN A 112 2.42 4.33 5.75
C ASN A 112 2.20 3.27 4.67
N ILE A 113 3.29 2.76 4.11
CA ILE A 113 3.35 1.50 3.40
C ILE A 113 3.52 0.42 4.45
N ILE A 114 2.59 -0.52 4.50
CA ILE A 114 2.63 -1.67 5.41
C ILE A 114 3.08 -2.88 4.60
N HIS A 115 4.23 -3.43 4.96
CA HIS A 115 4.84 -4.56 4.28
C HIS A 115 4.50 -5.86 5.02
N TRP A 116 4.23 -6.93 4.27
CA TRP A 116 4.11 -8.31 4.79
C TRP A 116 4.92 -9.31 3.97
N THR A 117 5.82 -8.78 3.16
CA THR A 117 6.82 -9.53 2.37
C THR A 117 8.20 -8.96 2.63
N ASN A 118 9.24 -9.51 2.02
CA ASN A 118 10.61 -9.02 2.20
C ASN A 118 10.92 -7.76 1.37
N LEU A 119 9.99 -7.30 0.53
CA LEU A 119 10.21 -6.07 -0.23
C LEU A 119 10.17 -4.86 0.71
N ILE A 120 11.24 -4.08 0.70
CA ILE A 120 11.34 -2.74 1.29
C ILE A 120 11.91 -1.81 0.21
N TYR A 121 11.38 -0.60 0.10
CA TYR A 121 11.83 0.38 -0.88
C TYR A 121 13.07 1.10 -0.36
N HIS A 122 14.21 0.76 -0.95
CA HIS A 122 15.49 1.41 -0.68
C HIS A 122 15.83 2.46 -1.73
N PHE A 123 16.59 3.45 -1.29
CA PHE A 123 17.15 4.51 -2.12
C PHE A 123 18.68 4.40 -2.04
N ARG A 124 19.34 4.32 -3.19
CA ARG A 124 20.80 4.47 -3.23
C ARG A 124 21.10 5.94 -2.97
N LYS A 125 22.01 6.19 -2.02
CA LYS A 125 22.60 7.51 -1.80
C LYS A 125 23.53 7.86 -2.96
#